data_AF-A0A922MRT9-F1
#
_entry.id   AF-A0A922MRT9-F1
#
_cell.length_a   1.000
_cell.length_b   1.000
_cell.length_c   1.000
_cell.angle_alpha   90.00
_cell.angle_beta   90.00
_cell.angle_gamma   90.00
#
_symmetry.space_group_name_H-M   'P 1'
#
loop_
_entity.id
_entity.type
_entity.pdbx_description
1 polymer ?
#
loop_
_entity_poly.entity_id
_entity_poly.type
_entity_poly.pdbx_seq_one_letter_code
_entity_poly.pdbx_strand_id
1 'polypeptide(L)' 'MTLPCVFAVLALIGATFAGPEVTELKVDVVSVPEECTVKSKHGDMLTMHYTGTLDDGHKFDSREEQWPMN' A
#
# COMPACT_ATOMS: atom_id res chain seq x y z
N MET A 1 7.71 38.08 23.52
CA MET A 1 6.72 37.91 22.43
C MET A 1 7.19 36.98 21.31
N THR A 2 8.28 36.23 21.49
CA THR A 2 8.87 35.33 20.48
C THR A 2 8.59 33.86 20.79
N LEU A 3 8.62 33.48 22.07
CA LEU A 3 8.44 32.10 22.53
C LEU A 3 7.03 31.49 22.28
N PRO A 4 5.90 32.18 22.56
CA PRO A 4 4.57 31.60 22.29
C PRO A 4 4.28 31.45 20.80
N CYS A 5 4.84 32.32 19.96
CA CYS A 5 4.74 32.22 18.51
C CYS A 5 5.51 31.00 17.99
N VAL A 6 6.68 30.70 18.54
CA VAL A 6 7.46 29.50 18.17
C VAL A 6 6.71 28.22 18.53
N PHE A 7 6.10 28.15 19.71
CA PHE A 7 5.28 26.99 20.10
C PHE A 7 4.02 26.84 19.23
N ALA A 8 3.36 27.95 18.87
CA ALA A 8 2.21 27.92 17.97
C ALA A 8 2.59 27.45 16.56
N VAL A 9 3.75 27.89 16.04
CA VAL A 9 4.27 27.44 14.73
C VAL A 9 4.64 25.96 14.75
N LEU A 10 5.30 25.46 15.81
CA LEU A 10 5.61 24.04 15.97
C LEU A 10 4.36 23.15 16.05
N ALA A 11 3.32 23.60 16.76
CA ALA A 11 2.05 22.88 16.85
C ALA A 11 1.32 22.80 15.51
N LEU A 12 1.34 23.89 14.72
CA LEU A 12 0.76 23.91 13.37
C LEU A 12 1.49 22.98 12.40
N ILE A 13 2.82 22.84 12.52
CA ILE A 13 3.62 21.92 11.71
C ILE A 13 3.34 20.46 12.08
N GLY A 14 3.15 20.13 13.36
CA GLY A 14 2.86 18.76 13.80
C GLY A 14 1.51 18.23 13.31
N ALA A 15 0.50 19.10 13.18
CA ALA A 15 -0.85 18.72 12.75
C ALA A 15 -0.94 18.34 11.26
N THR A 16 0.05 18.69 10.43
CA THR A 16 0.05 18.34 9.00
C THR A 16 0.63 16.95 8.70
N PHE A 17 1.16 16.23 9.69
CA PHE A 17 1.76 14.89 9.52
C PHE A 17 0.82 13.73 9.85
N ALA A 18 -0.50 13.95 9.89
CA ALA A 18 -1.46 12.86 9.91
C ALA A 18 -1.70 12.40 8.46
N GLY A 19 -1.11 11.26 8.09
CA GLY A 19 -1.43 10.59 6.83
C GLY A 19 -2.91 10.20 6.76
N PRO A 20 -3.43 9.89 5.56
CA PRO A 20 -4.82 9.47 5.41
C PRO A 20 -5.10 8.22 6.26
N GLU A 21 -6.24 8.22 6.95
CA GLU A 21 -6.70 7.07 7.72
C GLU A 21 -7.22 5.98 6.76
N VAL A 22 -6.50 4.86 6.66
CA VAL A 22 -6.92 3.70 5.86
C VAL A 22 -7.79 2.80 6.73
N THR A 23 -9.11 2.97 6.64
CA THR A 23 -10.07 2.20 7.46
C THR A 23 -10.55 0.92 6.79
N GLU A 24 -10.44 0.82 5.46
CA GLU A 24 -10.96 -0.30 4.67
C GLU A 24 -9.98 -0.72 3.58
N LEU A 25 -9.96 -2.02 3.27
CA LEU A 25 -9.20 -2.57 2.16
C LEU A 25 -9.89 -2.22 0.84
N LYS A 26 -9.17 -1.52 -0.04
CA LYS A 26 -9.62 -1.28 -1.42
C LYS A 26 -9.14 -2.41 -2.34
N VAL A 27 -10.02 -2.90 -3.20
CA VAL A 27 -9.71 -3.94 -4.19
C VAL A 27 -10.20 -3.49 -5.57
N ASP A 28 -9.29 -3.39 -6.53
CA ASP A 28 -9.56 -3.02 -7.91
C ASP A 28 -9.18 -4.17 -8.86
N VAL A 29 -10.01 -4.44 -9.87
CA VAL A 29 -9.71 -5.42 -10.92
C VAL A 29 -9.04 -4.70 -12.09
N VAL A 30 -7.73 -4.88 -12.24
CA VAL A 30 -6.93 -4.18 -13.27
C VAL A 30 -7.04 -4.87 -14.64
N SER A 31 -7.11 -6.19 -14.66
CA SER A 31 -7.28 -6.96 -15.90
C SER A 31 -7.93 -8.32 -15.61
N VAL A 32 -8.67 -8.82 -16.60
CA VAL A 32 -9.22 -10.18 -16.61
C VAL A 32 -8.92 -10.76 -17.99
N PRO A 33 -8.40 -11.99 -18.09
CA PRO A 33 -8.27 -12.68 -19.37
C PRO A 33 -9.63 -12.80 -20.09
N GLU A 34 -9.61 -12.87 -21.42
CA GLU A 34 -10.83 -13.02 -22.23
C GLU A 34 -11.66 -14.22 -21.79
N GLU A 35 -10.99 -15.35 -21.50
CA GLU A 35 -11.61 -16.52 -20.89
C GLU A 35 -11.08 -16.76 -19.48
N CYS A 36 -11.96 -16.62 -18.48
CA CYS A 36 -11.68 -16.90 -17.08
C CYS A 36 -12.88 -17.65 -16.47
N THR A 37 -12.93 -18.96 -16.72
CA THR A 37 -14.05 -19.82 -16.27
C THR A 37 -13.89 -20.31 -14.84
N VAL A 38 -12.66 -20.35 -14.33
CA VAL A 38 -12.34 -20.74 -12.95
C VAL A 38 -11.97 -19.50 -12.15
N LYS A 39 -12.68 -19.26 -11.05
CA LYS A 39 -12.39 -18.20 -10.09
C LYS A 39 -11.92 -18.81 -8.78
N SER A 40 -11.01 -18.13 -8.09
CA SER A 40 -10.55 -18.52 -6.77
C SER A 40 -11.71 -18.52 -5.77
N LYS A 41 -11.66 -19.46 -4.83
CA LYS A 41 -12.62 -19.55 -3.72
C LYS A 41 -11.89 -19.88 -2.42
N HIS A 42 -12.62 -19.78 -1.31
CA HIS A 42 -12.11 -20.12 0.01
C HIS A 42 -11.59 -21.57 0.04
N GLY A 43 -10.36 -21.74 0.52
CA GLY A 43 -9.68 -23.04 0.64
C GLY A 43 -8.78 -23.40 -0.55
N ASP A 44 -8.79 -22.62 -1.64
CA ASP A 44 -7.85 -22.84 -2.75
C ASP A 44 -6.41 -22.48 -2.35
N MET A 45 -5.45 -23.24 -2.86
CA MET A 45 -4.04 -22.84 -2.86
C MET A 45 -3.75 -21.99 -4.10
N LEU A 46 -3.17 -20.81 -3.92
CA LEU A 46 -2.88 -19.87 -5.00
C LEU A 46 -1.37 -19.64 -5.13
N THR A 47 -0.89 -19.49 -6.36
CA THR A 47 0.48 -19.09 -6.68
C THR A 47 0.42 -17.74 -7.39
N MET A 48 1.03 -16.71 -6.81
CA MET A 48 0.88 -15.33 -7.30
C MET A 48 2.22 -14.67 -7.59
N HIS A 49 2.23 -13.85 -8.63
CA HIS A 49 3.21 -12.79 -8.85
C HIS A 49 2.68 -11.54 -8.13
N TYR A 50 3.45 -11.00 -7.20
CA TYR A 50 3.05 -9.89 -6.35
C TYR A 50 4.22 -8.94 -6.10
N THR A 51 3.88 -7.65 -6.01
CA THR A 51 4.77 -6.58 -5.55
C THR A 51 4.07 -5.82 -4.44
N GLY A 52 4.73 -5.67 -3.28
CA GLY A 52 4.27 -4.91 -2.13
C GLY A 52 4.97 -3.56 -2.03
N THR A 53 4.19 -2.48 -1.91
CA THR A 53 4.68 -1.10 -1.75
C THR A 53 4.05 -0.43 -0.54
N LEU A 54 4.80 0.48 0.09
CA LEU A 54 4.27 1.45 1.05
C LEU A 54 3.49 2.56 0.33
N ASP A 55 2.77 3.39 1.09
CA ASP A 55 1.95 4.50 0.55
C ASP A 55 2.77 5.59 -0.15
N ASP A 56 4.06 5.72 0.20
CA ASP A 56 5.03 6.60 -0.46
C ASP A 56 5.61 5.99 -1.76
N GLY A 57 5.17 4.79 -2.13
CA GLY A 57 5.61 4.05 -3.31
C GLY A 57 6.88 3.23 -3.10
N HIS A 58 7.51 3.27 -1.92
CA HIS A 58 8.69 2.43 -1.66
C HIS A 58 8.30 0.95 -1.65
N LYS A 59 8.91 0.17 -2.54
CA LYS A 59 8.77 -1.29 -2.57
C LYS A 59 9.46 -1.91 -1.36
N PHE A 60 8.77 -2.84 -0.69
CA PHE A 60 9.34 -3.60 0.43
C PHE A 60 9.49 -5.10 0.14
N ASP A 61 8.73 -5.65 -0.81
CA ASP A 61 8.84 -7.05 -1.25
C ASP A 61 8.32 -7.23 -2.68
N SER A 62 8.86 -8.21 -3.42
CA SER A 62 8.36 -8.59 -4.75
C SER A 62 8.84 -9.98 -5.13
N ARG A 63 7.88 -10.82 -5.55
CA ARG A 63 8.21 -12.16 -6.07
C ARG A 63 8.87 -12.10 -7.43
N GLU A 64 8.63 -11.03 -8.20
CA GLU A 64 9.27 -10.82 -9.51
C GLU A 64 10.79 -10.69 -9.36
N GLU A 65 11.29 -10.10 -8.28
CA GLU A 65 12.73 -9.94 -8.06
C GLU A 65 13.44 -11.23 -7.67
N GLN A 66 12.73 -12.16 -7.03
CA GLN A 66 13.25 -13.49 -6.70
C GLN A 66 13.10 -14.50 -7.85
N TRP A 67 12.56 -14.06 -8.99
CA TRP A 67 12.39 -14.88 -10.18
C TRP A 67 13.41 -14.45 -11.25
N PRO A 68 14.26 -15.34 -11.79
CA PRO A 68 14.17 -16.80 -11.78
C PRO A 68 14.90 -17.43 -10.58
N MET A 69 14.43 -18.59 -10.16
CA MET A 69 15.04 -19.39 -9.08
C MET A 69 16.52 -19.66 -9.38
N ASN A 70 17.43 -18.88 -8.76
CA ASN A 70 18.84 -19.18 -8.66
C ASN A 70 19.21 -19.57 -7.23
#